data_AF-A0A2U1W283-F1
#
_entry.id   AF-A0A2U1W283-F1
#
_cell.length_a   1.000
_cell.length_b   1.000
_cell.length_c   1.000
_cell.angle_alpha   90.00
_cell.angle_beta   90.00
_cell.angle_gamma   90.00
#
_symmetry.space_group_name_H-M   'P 1'
#
loop_
_entity.id
_entity.type
_entity.pdbx_description
1 polymer ?
#
loop_
_entity_poly.entity_id
_entity_poly.type
_entity_poly.pdbx_seq_one_letter_code
_entity_poly.pdbx_strand_id
1 'polypeptide(L)'
;MKPAVIVLLLSFAAAAAAAGERNPTHLFDPGNHVDADGVVRDRGGRPVGRIEADVKGSHVLRDNDGRHIGSVEHGSAEGELVIRDSEGRRQGTLERRR
;
A
#
# COMPACT_ATOMS: atom_id res chain seq x y z
N MET A 1 9.16 -7.82 56.34
CA MET A 1 8.63 -8.24 55.02
C MET A 1 9.32 -7.38 53.97
N LYS A 2 10.19 -7.95 53.13
CA LYS A 2 10.91 -7.22 52.06
C LYS A 2 10.31 -7.63 50.72
N PRO A 3 9.76 -6.71 49.90
CA PRO A 3 9.33 -7.07 48.55
C PRO A 3 10.56 -7.06 47.63
N ALA A 4 10.90 -8.21 47.03
CA ALA A 4 11.87 -8.28 45.94
C ALA A 4 11.12 -8.23 44.61
N VAL A 5 11.51 -7.25 43.81
CA VAL A 5 10.93 -6.86 42.52
C VAL A 5 11.22 -7.92 41.45
N ILE A 6 10.19 -8.36 40.72
CA ILE A 6 10.32 -9.22 39.54
C ILE A 6 10.40 -8.32 38.31
N VAL A 7 11.55 -8.28 37.65
CA VAL A 7 11.73 -7.58 36.37
C VAL A 7 11.44 -8.56 35.24
N LEU A 8 10.30 -8.37 34.56
CA LEU A 8 9.95 -9.11 33.36
C LEU A 8 10.51 -8.37 32.13
N LEU A 9 11.63 -8.85 31.60
CA LEU A 9 12.21 -8.36 30.34
C LEU A 9 11.45 -8.95 29.16
N LEU A 10 10.47 -8.21 28.65
CA LEU A 10 9.81 -8.51 27.38
C LEU A 10 10.74 -8.12 26.22
N SER A 11 11.35 -9.11 25.59
CA SER A 11 12.11 -8.94 24.35
C SER A 11 11.12 -8.70 23.20
N PHE A 12 10.95 -7.44 22.78
CA PHE A 12 10.27 -7.13 21.52
C PHE A 12 11.22 -7.45 20.37
N ALA A 13 11.04 -8.61 19.73
CA ALA A 13 11.63 -8.90 18.44
C ALA A 13 10.91 -8.03 17.40
N ALA A 14 11.50 -6.89 17.04
CA ALA A 14 11.07 -6.13 15.89
C ALA A 14 11.39 -6.94 14.63
N ALA A 15 10.37 -7.59 14.07
CA ALA A 15 10.45 -8.17 12.74
C ALA A 15 10.74 -7.02 11.77
N ALA A 16 11.99 -6.93 11.31
CA ALA A 16 12.37 -6.04 10.22
C ALA A 16 11.71 -6.58 8.95
N ALA A 17 10.49 -6.12 8.67
CA ALA A 17 9.84 -6.33 7.39
C ALA A 17 10.77 -5.75 6.32
N ALA A 18 11.29 -6.64 5.48
CA ALA A 18 12.08 -6.28 4.32
C ALA A 18 11.40 -5.11 3.63
N ALA A 19 12.15 -4.02 3.45
CA ALA A 19 11.72 -2.88 2.65
C ALA A 19 11.58 -3.37 1.20
N GLY A 20 10.46 -4.02 0.92
CA GLY A 20 10.01 -4.30 -0.42
C GLY A 20 10.01 -2.98 -1.16
N GLU A 21 10.60 -3.00 -2.34
CA GLU A 21 10.68 -1.88 -3.25
C GLU A 21 9.35 -1.12 -3.23
N ARG A 22 9.39 0.17 -2.86
CA ARG A 22 8.20 1.04 -2.73
C ARG A 22 7.64 1.42 -4.09
N ASN A 23 7.55 0.44 -4.98
CA ASN A 23 7.07 0.61 -6.33
C ASN A 23 5.54 0.46 -6.30
N PRO A 24 4.77 1.54 -6.51
CA PRO A 24 3.32 1.47 -6.49
C PRO A 24 2.75 0.55 -7.58
N THR A 25 3.48 0.27 -8.67
CA THR A 25 2.95 -0.51 -9.79
C THR A 25 2.68 -1.96 -9.43
N HIS A 26 3.36 -2.51 -8.41
CA HIS A 26 3.17 -3.90 -7.99
C HIS A 26 1.74 -4.21 -7.52
N LEU A 27 0.98 -3.19 -7.09
CA LEU A 27 -0.42 -3.34 -6.68
C LEU A 27 -1.30 -3.70 -7.89
N PHE A 28 -0.86 -3.33 -9.09
CA PHE A 28 -1.59 -3.52 -10.34
C PHE A 28 -1.02 -4.68 -11.17
N ASP A 29 -0.17 -5.53 -10.57
CA ASP A 29 0.34 -6.71 -11.26
C ASP A 29 -0.81 -7.61 -11.75
N PRO A 30 -0.67 -8.25 -12.93
CA PRO A 30 -1.71 -9.10 -13.48
C PRO A 30 -2.13 -10.22 -12.50
N GLY A 31 -3.44 -10.32 -12.25
CA GLY A 31 -4.02 -11.30 -11.34
C GLY A 31 -4.20 -10.80 -9.90
N ASN A 32 -3.67 -9.62 -9.58
CA ASN A 32 -4.07 -8.93 -8.37
C ASN A 32 -5.52 -8.43 -8.50
N HIS A 33 -6.20 -8.35 -7.37
CA HIS A 33 -7.56 -7.82 -7.29
C HIS A 33 -7.73 -6.97 -6.03
N VAL A 34 -8.66 -6.01 -6.08
CA VAL A 34 -9.02 -5.18 -4.94
C VAL A 34 -10.30 -5.76 -4.33
N ASP A 35 -10.32 -5.91 -3.01
CA ASP A 35 -11.52 -6.34 -2.28
C ASP A 35 -12.48 -5.17 -1.96
N ALA A 36 -13.59 -5.49 -1.30
CA ALA A 36 -14.57 -4.48 -0.88
C ALA A 36 -14.03 -3.46 0.14
N ASP A 37 -12.97 -3.82 0.88
CA ASP A 37 -12.32 -2.98 1.89
C ASP A 37 -11.18 -2.12 1.30
N GLY A 38 -10.92 -2.23 0.00
CA GLY A 38 -9.85 -1.54 -0.72
C GLY A 38 -8.48 -2.21 -0.62
N VAL A 39 -8.40 -3.41 -0.06
CA VAL A 39 -7.15 -4.19 0.06
C VAL A 39 -6.84 -4.87 -1.26
N VAL A 40 -5.62 -4.69 -1.74
CA VAL A 40 -5.08 -5.37 -2.91
C VAL A 40 -4.57 -6.73 -2.50
N ARG A 41 -5.04 -7.79 -3.16
CA ARG A 41 -4.60 -9.16 -2.95
C ARG A 41 -4.03 -9.77 -4.21
N ASP A 42 -2.99 -10.57 -4.03
CA ASP A 42 -2.42 -11.37 -5.12
C ASP A 42 -3.34 -12.52 -5.55
N ARG A 43 -2.93 -13.26 -6.58
CA ARG A 43 -3.66 -14.44 -7.09
C ARG A 43 -3.87 -15.53 -6.03
N GLY A 44 -3.01 -15.59 -5.02
CA GLY A 44 -3.12 -16.51 -3.89
C GLY A 44 -3.98 -16.01 -2.74
N GLY A 45 -4.56 -14.80 -2.85
CA GLY A 45 -5.37 -14.17 -1.80
C GLY A 45 -4.54 -13.55 -0.68
N ARG A 46 -3.23 -13.35 -0.86
CA ARG A 46 -2.40 -12.67 0.15
C ARG A 46 -2.49 -11.15 -0.05
N PRO A 47 -2.64 -10.36 1.03
CA PRO A 47 -2.60 -8.91 0.91
C PRO A 47 -1.21 -8.47 0.43
N VAL A 48 -1.18 -7.54 -0.52
CA VAL A 48 0.06 -6.92 -1.05
C VAL A 48 0.08 -5.40 -0.88
N GLY A 49 -1.07 -4.78 -0.60
CA GLY A 49 -1.18 -3.39 -0.22
C GLY A 49 -2.64 -2.93 -0.15
N ARG A 50 -2.85 -1.62 -0.18
CA ARG A 50 -4.18 -1.02 -0.08
C ARG A 50 -4.31 0.21 -0.98
N ILE A 51 -5.50 0.39 -1.53
CA ILE A 51 -5.93 1.57 -2.28
C ILE A 51 -6.99 2.29 -1.46
N GLU A 52 -6.72 3.53 -1.08
CA GLU A 52 -7.60 4.35 -0.27
C GLU A 52 -8.08 5.54 -1.10
N ALA A 53 -9.38 5.80 -1.14
CA ALA A 53 -9.91 6.99 -1.80
C ALA A 53 -9.56 8.24 -0.98
N ASP A 54 -9.02 9.27 -1.64
CA ASP A 54 -8.79 10.59 -1.08
C ASP A 54 -9.96 11.53 -1.38
N VAL A 55 -10.18 12.50 -0.50
CA VAL A 55 -11.24 13.52 -0.57
C VAL A 55 -11.26 14.31 -1.89
N LYS A 56 -10.13 14.37 -2.62
CA LYS A 56 -10.03 15.07 -3.91
C LYS A 56 -10.32 14.21 -5.14
N GLY A 57 -10.83 12.98 -4.96
CA GLY A 57 -11.06 12.04 -6.06
C GLY A 57 -9.77 11.36 -6.57
N SER A 58 -8.65 11.58 -5.89
CA SER A 58 -7.41 10.82 -6.06
C SER A 58 -7.46 9.56 -5.19
N HIS A 59 -6.56 8.60 -5.44
CA HIS A 59 -6.41 7.42 -4.59
C HIS A 59 -4.99 7.34 -4.05
N VAL A 60 -4.85 7.02 -2.77
CA VAL A 60 -3.58 6.80 -2.10
C VAL A 60 -3.24 5.33 -2.14
N LEU A 61 -1.99 5.01 -2.48
CA LEU A 61 -1.47 3.65 -2.52
C LEU A 61 -0.59 3.41 -1.30
N ARG A 62 -0.88 2.34 -0.56
CA ARG A 62 -0.12 1.93 0.60
C ARG A 62 0.38 0.49 0.47
N ASP A 63 1.53 0.22 1.06
CA ASP A 63 2.01 -1.15 1.22
C ASP A 63 1.28 -1.88 2.37
N ASN A 64 1.62 -3.15 2.58
CA ASN A 64 1.08 -3.96 3.67
C ASN A 64 1.38 -3.43 5.08
N ASP A 65 2.45 -2.64 5.24
CA ASP A 65 2.80 -1.99 6.51
C ASP A 65 2.02 -0.67 6.70
N GLY A 66 1.17 -0.30 5.74
CA GLY A 66 0.40 0.95 5.74
C GLY A 66 1.24 2.18 5.35
N ARG A 67 2.44 2.01 4.82
CA ARG A 67 3.28 3.13 4.37
C ARG A 67 2.81 3.62 3.02
N HIS A 68 2.80 4.94 2.84
CA HIS A 68 2.53 5.56 1.54
C HIS A 68 3.62 5.18 0.53
N ILE A 69 3.22 4.59 -0.59
CA ILE A 69 4.12 4.20 -1.70
C ILE A 69 3.78 4.90 -3.01
N GLY A 70 2.65 5.60 -3.08
CA GLY A 70 2.28 6.38 -4.25
C GLY A 70 0.82 6.82 -4.29
N SER A 71 0.39 7.28 -5.45
CA SER A 71 -0.98 7.75 -5.71
C SER A 71 -1.46 7.34 -7.10
N VAL A 72 -2.78 7.29 -7.26
CA VAL A 72 -3.46 7.28 -8.56
C VAL A 72 -4.29 8.55 -8.67
N GLU A 73 -4.04 9.32 -9.71
CA GLU A 73 -4.65 10.63 -9.92
C GLU A 73 -5.17 10.77 -11.34
N HIS A 74 -6.06 11.74 -11.57
CA HIS A 74 -6.49 12.05 -12.92
C HIS A 74 -5.34 12.66 -13.73
N GLY A 75 -5.13 12.14 -14.94
CA GLY A 75 -4.18 12.66 -15.91
C GLY A 75 -4.65 13.93 -16.59
N SER A 76 -3.86 14.39 -17.56
CA SER A 76 -4.20 15.58 -18.36
C SER A 76 -5.29 15.29 -19.39
N ALA A 77 -5.47 14.03 -19.78
CA ALA A 77 -6.54 13.61 -20.66
C ALA A 77 -7.79 13.19 -19.86
N GLU A 78 -8.97 13.45 -20.44
CA GLU A 78 -10.25 13.10 -19.81
C GLU A 78 -10.34 11.59 -19.58
N GLY A 79 -10.55 11.18 -18.33
CA GLY A 79 -10.64 9.78 -17.95
C GLY A 79 -9.32 9.02 -17.85
N GLU A 80 -8.17 9.68 -18.09
CA GLU A 80 -6.85 9.11 -17.83
C GLU A 80 -6.63 9.00 -16.32
N LEU A 81 -6.15 7.85 -15.86
CA LEU A 81 -5.67 7.65 -14.49
C LEU A 81 -4.17 7.41 -14.52
N VAL A 82 -3.40 8.16 -13.76
CA VAL A 82 -1.94 8.12 -13.75
C VAL A 82 -1.47 7.60 -12.41
N ILE A 83 -0.59 6.60 -12.44
CA ILE A 83 0.09 6.08 -11.25
C ILE A 83 1.34 6.93 -11.02
N ARG A 84 1.51 7.41 -9.79
CA ARG A 84 2.69 8.14 -9.33
C ARG A 84 3.31 7.44 -8.13
N ASP A 85 4.62 7.54 -7.99
CA ASP A 85 5.33 7.09 -6.79
C ASP A 85 5.16 8.06 -5.62
N SER A 86 5.71 7.70 -4.47
CA SER A 86 5.68 8.54 -3.26
C SER A 86 6.39 9.90 -3.41
N GLU A 87 7.21 10.07 -4.46
CA GLU A 87 7.90 11.33 -4.79
C GLU A 87 7.10 12.14 -5.83
N GLY A 88 5.94 11.66 -6.28
CA GLY A 88 5.07 12.31 -7.26
C GLY A 88 5.48 12.06 -8.72
N ARG A 89 6.50 11.22 -8.98
CA ARG A 89 6.95 10.91 -10.34
C ARG A 89 6.01 9.91 -10.98
N ARG A 90 5.64 10.16 -12.24
CA ARG A 90 4.78 9.27 -13.03
C ARG A 90 5.47 7.92 -13.26
N GLN A 91 4.80 6.84 -12.88
CA GLN A 91 5.24 5.47 -13.11
C GLN A 91 4.45 4.79 -14.24
N GLY A 92 3.20 5.20 -14.48
CA GLY A 92 2.38 4.61 -15.53
C GLY A 92 1.00 5.23 -15.64
N THR A 93 0.16 4.61 -16.48
CA THR A 93 -1.25 4.98 -16.69
C THR A 93 -2.11 3.74 -16.54
N LEU A 94 -3.28 3.91 -15.92
CA LEU A 94 -4.33 2.89 -15.81
C LEU A 94 -5.42 3.19 -16.83
N GLU A 95 -5.75 2.15 -17.60
CA GLU A 95 -6.89 2.19 -18.50
C GLU A 95 -8.09 1.51 -17.84
N ARG A 96 -9.23 2.19 -17.82
CA ARG A 96 -10.48 1.58 -17.38
C ARG A 96 -11.01 0.69 -18.49
N ARG A 97 -10.89 -0.64 -18.34
CA ARG A 97 -11.62 -1.59 -19.19
C ARG A 97 -13.12 -1.33 -19.05
N ARG A 98 -13.79 -0.99 -20.16
CA ARG A 98 -15.25 -0.90 -20.26
C ARG A 98 -15.85 -2.25 -20.58
#